data_AF-A0A2N9HHH7-F1
#
_entry.id   AF-A0A2N9HHH7-F1
#
_cell.length_a   1.000
_cell.length_b   1.000
_cell.length_c   1.000
_cell.angle_alpha   90.00
_cell.angle_beta   90.00
_cell.angle_gamma   90.00
#
_symmetry.space_group_name_H-M   'P 1'
#
loop_
_entity.id
_entity.type
_entity.pdbx_description
1 polymer ?
#
loop_
_entity_poly.entity_id
_entity_poly.type
_entity_poly.pdbx_seq_one_letter_code
_entity_poly.pdbx_strand_id
1 'polypeptide(L)'
;MLEEEQDDDYDNSIYGLDEEEECEDEPESSCREKNVDNFVMEVLNKSSFHSLRQIPEDMKRLVSDLIVEEGREQNAFDNREEMANRVCKRFESWKEVESNTIDMMVEQDFRRELDRWKLDQEQVGETALEIELAIFGLLVQELSDELVCFSGN
;
A
#
# COMPACT_ATOMS: atom_id res chain seq x y z
N MET A 1 37.88 -6.55 46.95
CA MET A 1 38.66 -7.52 46.16
C MET A 1 39.16 -6.76 44.96
N LEU A 2 40.45 -6.43 44.97
CA LEU A 2 41.20 -5.84 43.86
C LEU A 2 41.99 -7.00 43.26
N GLU A 3 41.78 -7.31 41.99
CA GLU A 3 42.70 -8.14 41.21
C GLU A 3 42.81 -7.49 39.82
N GLU A 4 43.95 -6.83 39.61
CA GLU A 4 44.52 -6.53 38.30
C GLU A 4 45.57 -7.63 38.05
N GLU A 5 45.59 -8.25 36.87
CA GLU A 5 46.80 -8.89 36.33
C GLU A 5 46.91 -8.61 34.81
N GLN A 6 48.03 -7.98 34.45
CA GLN A 6 48.72 -7.98 33.15
C GLN A 6 49.17 -9.44 32.82
N ASP A 7 49.66 -9.86 31.65
CA ASP A 7 50.33 -9.25 30.51
C ASP A 7 50.43 -10.34 29.40
N ASP A 8 51.07 -9.98 28.28
CA ASP A 8 51.88 -10.83 27.39
C ASP A 8 51.47 -10.91 25.90
N ASP A 9 52.23 -10.09 25.17
CA ASP A 9 52.50 -9.97 23.74
C ASP A 9 53.29 -11.19 23.22
N TYR A 10 52.97 -11.70 22.02
CA TYR A 10 53.87 -12.57 21.24
C TYR A 10 53.59 -12.50 19.72
N ASP A 11 54.25 -11.53 19.09
CA ASP A 11 55.17 -11.65 17.94
C ASP A 11 54.78 -12.52 16.71
N ASN A 12 54.37 -11.80 15.65
CA ASN A 12 54.98 -11.75 14.30
C ASN A 12 55.50 -13.03 13.60
N SER A 13 54.97 -13.29 12.41
CA SER A 13 55.75 -13.70 11.21
C SER A 13 54.81 -13.78 10.00
N ILE A 14 54.90 -12.85 9.04
CA ILE A 14 55.61 -12.97 7.74
C ILE A 14 55.09 -14.17 6.93
N TYR A 15 54.47 -14.00 5.75
CA TYR A 15 55.04 -13.77 4.40
C TYR A 15 53.93 -13.15 3.51
N GLY A 16 54.15 -12.02 2.80
CA GLY A 16 54.57 -11.97 1.39
C GLY A 16 53.36 -11.73 0.45
N LEU A 17 53.14 -10.49 -0.02
CA LEU A 17 53.52 -9.94 -1.35
C LEU A 17 52.50 -10.24 -2.46
N ASP A 18 52.04 -9.16 -3.11
CA ASP A 18 51.40 -9.07 -4.44
C ASP A 18 50.04 -9.78 -4.61
N GLU A 19 49.03 -9.29 -5.32
CA GLU A 19 48.97 -8.46 -6.53
C GLU A 19 47.53 -7.91 -6.66
N GLU A 20 47.37 -6.92 -7.53
CA GLU A 20 46.12 -6.28 -7.94
C GLU A 20 44.98 -7.27 -8.26
N GLU A 21 43.77 -7.07 -7.74
CA GLU A 21 42.56 -7.37 -8.52
C GLU A 21 41.48 -6.32 -8.23
N GLU A 22 41.33 -5.46 -9.22
CA GLU A 22 40.20 -4.58 -9.47
C GLU A 22 38.93 -5.43 -9.60
N CYS A 23 38.23 -5.68 -8.48
CA CYS A 23 36.91 -6.31 -8.53
C CYS A 23 35.87 -5.24 -8.91
N GLU A 24 35.84 -4.87 -10.20
CA GLU A 24 34.62 -4.42 -10.87
C GLU A 24 33.61 -5.58 -10.85
N ASP A 25 32.80 -5.69 -9.81
CA ASP A 25 31.66 -6.60 -9.81
C ASP A 25 30.42 -5.88 -9.25
N GLU A 26 29.82 -5.02 -10.09
CA GLU A 26 28.37 -4.83 -10.05
C GLU A 26 27.84 -4.52 -11.45
N PRO A 27 27.18 -5.51 -12.08
CA PRO A 27 25.78 -5.27 -12.43
C PRO A 27 24.91 -6.54 -12.31
N GLU A 28 25.04 -7.36 -11.26
CA GLU A 28 24.11 -8.50 -11.08
C GLU A 28 22.68 -8.07 -10.71
N SER A 29 22.50 -6.85 -10.21
CA SER A 29 21.19 -6.27 -9.85
C SER A 29 20.25 -6.12 -11.06
N SER A 30 20.74 -5.64 -12.21
CA SER A 30 19.87 -5.34 -13.38
C SER A 30 19.35 -6.58 -14.10
N CYS A 31 20.13 -7.67 -14.14
CA CYS A 31 19.73 -8.91 -14.82
C CYS A 31 18.62 -9.65 -14.07
N ARG A 32 18.63 -9.59 -12.73
CA ARG A 32 17.60 -10.23 -11.91
C ARG A 32 16.27 -9.50 -11.99
N GLU A 33 16.28 -8.18 -12.01
CA GLU A 33 15.07 -7.35 -12.10
C GLU A 33 14.34 -7.53 -13.44
N LYS A 34 15.08 -7.55 -14.56
CA LYS A 34 14.54 -7.86 -15.90
C LYS A 34 13.93 -9.26 -16.01
N ASN A 35 14.44 -10.22 -15.25
CA ASN A 35 13.92 -11.59 -15.23
C ASN A 35 12.56 -11.66 -14.53
N VAL A 36 12.42 -10.97 -13.38
CA VAL A 36 11.16 -10.91 -12.64
C VAL A 36 10.07 -10.23 -13.46
N ASP A 37 10.38 -9.09 -14.11
CA ASP A 37 9.39 -8.36 -14.92
C ASP A 37 8.91 -9.19 -16.13
N ASN A 38 9.81 -9.94 -16.77
CA ASN A 38 9.45 -10.89 -17.84
C ASN A 38 8.56 -12.04 -17.33
N PHE A 39 8.78 -12.51 -16.10
CA PHE A 39 7.99 -13.59 -15.52
C PHE A 39 6.61 -13.11 -15.05
N VAL A 40 6.53 -11.91 -14.46
CA VAL A 40 5.27 -11.22 -14.15
C VAL A 40 4.42 -11.07 -15.41
N MET A 41 5.04 -10.67 -16.52
CA MET A 41 4.36 -10.53 -17.81
C MET A 41 3.87 -11.89 -18.34
N GLU A 42 4.63 -12.97 -18.16
CA GLU A 42 4.19 -14.33 -18.52
C GLU A 42 2.95 -14.77 -17.72
N VAL A 43 2.97 -14.56 -16.40
CA VAL A 43 1.83 -14.88 -15.51
C VAL A 43 0.59 -14.10 -15.91
N LEU A 44 0.74 -12.80 -16.17
CA LEU A 44 -0.38 -11.94 -16.58
C LEU A 44 -0.94 -12.33 -17.94
N ASN A 45 -0.08 -12.71 -18.89
CA ASN A 45 -0.50 -13.21 -20.22
C ASN A 45 -1.23 -14.56 -20.15
N LYS A 46 -0.96 -15.38 -19.14
CA LYS A 46 -1.65 -16.66 -18.91
C LYS A 46 -2.94 -16.48 -18.08
N SER A 47 -3.10 -15.35 -17.41
CA SER A 47 -4.29 -15.01 -16.62
C SER A 47 -5.42 -14.40 -17.49
N SER A 48 -6.56 -14.10 -16.86
CA SER A 48 -7.65 -13.37 -17.49
C SER A 48 -7.28 -11.94 -17.92
N PHE A 49 -6.10 -11.44 -17.56
CA PHE A 49 -5.57 -10.11 -17.88
C PHE A 49 -4.69 -10.03 -19.13
N HIS A 50 -4.66 -11.07 -19.96
CA HIS A 50 -3.91 -11.16 -21.23
C HIS A 50 -4.14 -10.03 -22.25
N SER A 51 -5.12 -9.15 -22.03
CA SER A 51 -5.49 -8.05 -22.94
C SER A 51 -5.06 -6.66 -22.46
N LEU A 52 -4.38 -6.54 -21.31
CA LEU A 52 -3.93 -5.25 -20.81
C LEU A 52 -2.75 -4.72 -21.64
N ARG A 53 -3.01 -3.68 -22.45
CA ARG A 53 -1.99 -2.97 -23.23
C ARG A 53 -0.93 -2.29 -22.35
N GLN A 54 -1.31 -1.95 -21.12
CA GLN A 54 -0.43 -1.42 -20.09
C GLN A 54 -0.84 -2.01 -18.75
N ILE A 55 0.11 -2.64 -18.07
CA ILE A 55 -0.08 -3.24 -16.75
C ILE A 55 0.20 -2.15 -15.70
N PRO A 56 -0.75 -1.83 -14.81
CA PRO A 56 -0.52 -0.92 -13.69
C PRO A 56 0.63 -1.41 -12.79
N GLU A 57 1.46 -0.49 -12.29
CA GLU A 57 2.61 -0.85 -11.42
C GLU A 57 2.19 -1.61 -10.16
N ASP A 58 1.06 -1.22 -9.56
CA ASP A 58 0.51 -1.92 -8.39
C ASP A 58 0.18 -3.39 -8.69
N MET A 59 -0.28 -3.66 -9.91
CA MET A 59 -0.58 -5.02 -10.36
C MET A 59 0.69 -5.84 -10.59
N LYS A 60 1.74 -5.22 -11.14
CA LYS A 60 3.05 -5.87 -11.26
C LYS A 60 3.63 -6.21 -9.90
N ARG A 61 3.52 -5.28 -8.94
CA ARG A 61 3.96 -5.50 -7.56
C ARG A 61 3.20 -6.66 -6.91
N LEU A 62 1.87 -6.66 -7.04
CA LEU A 62 1.02 -7.72 -6.51
C LEU A 62 1.40 -9.11 -7.04
N VAL A 63 1.60 -9.23 -8.36
CA VAL A 63 2.02 -10.48 -8.99
C VAL A 63 3.44 -10.86 -8.58
N SER A 64 4.36 -9.90 -8.46
CA SER A 64 5.73 -10.13 -7.99
C SER A 64 5.77 -10.68 -6.57
N ASP A 65 5.00 -10.07 -5.66
CA ASP A 65 4.87 -10.53 -4.27
C ASP A 65 4.30 -11.95 -4.23
N LEU A 66 3.28 -12.24 -5.04
CA LEU A 66 2.67 -13.57 -5.14
C LEU A 66 3.62 -14.64 -5.69
N ILE A 67 4.46 -14.28 -6.67
CA ILE A 67 5.52 -15.16 -7.21
C ILE A 67 6.52 -15.53 -6.10
N VAL A 68 6.93 -14.54 -5.29
CA VAL A 68 7.86 -14.77 -4.18
C VAL A 68 7.23 -15.65 -3.11
N GLU A 69 5.94 -15.46 -2.81
CA GLU A 69 5.18 -16.28 -1.85
C GLU A 69 5.08 -17.74 -2.31
N GLU A 70 4.60 -17.97 -3.54
CA GLU A 70 4.46 -19.33 -4.11
C GLU A 70 5.81 -20.04 -4.29
N GLY A 71 6.89 -19.29 -4.58
CA GLY A 71 8.24 -19.84 -4.69
C GLY A 71 8.80 -20.34 -3.35
N ARG A 72 8.40 -19.71 -2.23
CA ARG A 72 8.83 -20.11 -0.88
C ARG A 72 8.08 -21.32 -0.34
N GLU A 73 6.81 -21.47 -0.72
CA GLU A 73 5.90 -22.46 -0.12
C GLU A 73 6.19 -23.91 -0.59
N GLN A 74 6.82 -24.10 -1.77
CA GLN A 74 6.94 -25.44 -2.39
C GLN A 74 8.36 -25.89 -2.76
N ASN A 75 9.43 -25.15 -2.44
CA ASN A 75 10.82 -25.49 -2.80
C ASN A 75 11.01 -25.87 -4.30
N ALA A 76 10.09 -25.48 -5.18
CA ALA A 76 9.98 -25.95 -6.55
C ALA A 76 10.11 -24.78 -7.52
N PHE A 77 11.34 -24.30 -7.66
CA PHE A 77 11.75 -23.47 -8.80
C PHE A 77 12.02 -24.31 -10.06
N ASP A 78 11.98 -25.65 -9.96
CA ASP A 78 12.45 -26.54 -11.02
C ASP A 78 11.55 -26.55 -12.27
N ASN A 79 10.30 -26.10 -12.17
CA ASN A 79 9.43 -25.93 -13.34
C ASN A 79 8.73 -24.56 -13.36
N ARG A 80 9.26 -23.64 -14.17
CA ARG A 80 8.72 -22.30 -14.42
C ARG A 80 7.27 -22.31 -14.88
N GLU A 81 6.87 -23.29 -15.69
CA GLU A 81 5.50 -23.37 -16.22
C GLU A 81 4.49 -23.77 -15.13
N GLU A 82 4.85 -24.74 -14.29
CA GLU A 82 4.02 -25.13 -13.15
C GLU A 82 3.89 -23.98 -12.14
N MET A 83 4.98 -23.25 -11.88
CA MET A 83 4.95 -22.06 -11.04
C MET A 83 4.00 -21.01 -11.60
N ALA A 84 4.10 -20.71 -12.90
CA ALA A 84 3.19 -19.76 -13.55
C ALA A 84 1.73 -20.20 -13.41
N ASN A 85 1.42 -21.49 -13.63
CA ASN A 85 0.06 -22.01 -13.48
C ASN A 85 -0.48 -21.90 -12.04
N ARG A 86 0.37 -22.14 -11.03
CA ARG A 86 -0.01 -21.98 -9.62
C ARG A 86 -0.29 -20.52 -9.27
N VAL A 87 0.63 -19.63 -9.65
CA VAL A 87 0.48 -18.19 -9.45
C VAL A 87 -0.79 -17.70 -10.15
N CYS A 88 -1.03 -18.07 -11.41
CA CYS A 88 -2.27 -17.72 -12.13
C CYS A 88 -3.51 -18.23 -11.39
N LYS A 89 -3.53 -19.49 -10.93
CA LYS A 89 -4.69 -20.05 -10.22
C LYS A 89 -4.99 -19.32 -8.91
N ARG A 90 -3.95 -19.02 -8.12
CA ARG A 90 -4.09 -18.26 -6.87
C ARG A 90 -4.50 -16.81 -7.14
N PHE A 91 -3.92 -16.20 -8.16
CA PHE A 91 -4.26 -14.84 -8.56
C PHE A 91 -5.73 -14.71 -9.01
N GLU A 92 -6.24 -15.66 -9.79
CA GLU A 92 -7.66 -15.69 -10.17
C GLU A 92 -8.58 -15.94 -8.96
N SER A 93 -8.13 -16.66 -7.92
CA SER A 93 -8.91 -16.81 -6.69
C SER A 93 -9.08 -15.50 -5.91
N TRP A 94 -8.14 -14.55 -6.05
CA TRP A 94 -8.27 -13.21 -5.47
C TRP A 94 -9.23 -12.30 -6.23
N LYS A 95 -9.57 -12.65 -7.47
CA LYS A 95 -10.66 -11.99 -8.20
C LYS A 95 -12.03 -12.42 -7.67
N GLU A 96 -12.11 -13.64 -7.15
CA GLU A 96 -13.31 -14.24 -6.59
C GLU A 96 -13.43 -14.02 -5.07
N VAL A 97 -13.02 -12.85 -4.56
CA VAL A 97 -13.53 -12.44 -3.25
C VAL A 97 -15.03 -12.23 -3.41
N GLU A 98 -15.82 -13.02 -2.69
CA GLU A 98 -17.28 -12.95 -2.73
C GLU A 98 -17.68 -11.49 -2.52
N SER A 99 -18.50 -10.93 -3.43
CA SER A 99 -18.95 -9.54 -3.34
C SER A 99 -19.51 -9.22 -1.95
N ASN A 100 -20.08 -10.24 -1.28
CA ASN A 100 -20.53 -10.17 0.11
C ASN A 100 -19.48 -9.61 1.07
N THR A 101 -18.18 -9.84 0.88
CA THR A 101 -17.16 -9.47 1.87
C THR A 101 -16.84 -7.98 1.77
N ILE A 102 -16.72 -7.46 0.54
CA ILE A 102 -16.57 -6.02 0.32
C ILE A 102 -17.88 -5.30 0.68
N ASP A 103 -19.02 -5.85 0.27
CA ASP A 103 -20.35 -5.29 0.59
C ASP A 103 -20.58 -5.25 2.11
N MET A 104 -20.19 -6.30 2.85
CA MET A 104 -20.32 -6.37 4.30
C MET A 104 -19.35 -5.40 5.02
N MET A 105 -18.11 -5.23 4.53
CA MET A 105 -17.17 -4.25 5.08
C MET A 105 -17.69 -2.81 4.88
N VAL A 106 -18.21 -2.51 3.69
CA VAL A 106 -18.76 -1.20 3.34
C VAL A 106 -20.05 -0.93 4.11
N GLU A 107 -20.97 -1.89 4.19
CA GLU A 107 -22.22 -1.75 4.95
C GLU A 107 -21.95 -1.51 6.44
N GLN A 108 -20.97 -2.22 7.03
CA GLN A 108 -20.63 -2.06 8.44
C GLN A 108 -20.08 -0.65 8.74
N ASP A 109 -19.24 -0.10 7.87
CA ASP A 109 -18.71 1.26 8.03
C ASP A 109 -19.83 2.31 7.90
N PHE A 110 -20.71 2.19 6.89
CA PHE A 110 -21.83 3.11 6.72
C PHE A 110 -22.83 3.05 7.88
N ARG A 111 -23.13 1.85 8.37
CA ARG A 111 -24.02 1.66 9.52
C ARG A 111 -23.44 2.31 10.79
N ARG A 112 -22.14 2.13 11.04
CA ARG A 112 -21.45 2.77 12.17
C ARG A 112 -21.55 4.29 12.12
N GLU A 113 -21.37 4.90 10.95
CA GLU A 113 -21.47 6.35 10.81
C GLU A 113 -22.91 6.83 11.00
N LEU A 114 -23.89 6.24 10.31
CA LEU A 114 -25.31 6.60 10.45
C LEU A 114 -25.82 6.45 11.89
N ASP A 115 -25.38 5.42 12.60
CA ASP A 115 -25.77 5.21 13.99
C ASP A 115 -25.11 6.22 14.93
N ARG A 116 -23.92 6.75 14.61
CA ARG A 116 -23.28 7.84 15.37
C ARG A 116 -24.10 9.13 15.29
N TRP A 117 -24.60 9.50 14.12
CA TRP A 117 -25.49 10.66 13.97
C TRP A 117 -26.83 10.49 14.72
N LYS A 118 -27.33 9.25 14.83
CA LYS A 118 -28.52 8.94 15.62
C LYS A 118 -28.29 8.94 17.13
N LEU A 119 -27.07 8.63 17.57
CA LEU A 119 -26.72 8.59 18.99
C LEU A 119 -26.49 9.99 19.57
N ASP A 120 -25.99 10.92 18.75
CA ASP A 120 -25.66 12.27 19.19
C ASP A 120 -26.68 13.33 18.73
N GLN A 121 -27.96 13.08 19.02
CA GLN A 121 -29.06 13.98 18.64
C GLN A 121 -28.95 15.37 19.28
N GLU A 122 -28.29 15.47 20.43
CA GLU A 122 -28.04 16.74 21.12
C GLU A 122 -27.05 17.59 20.32
N GLN A 123 -25.86 17.05 19.97
CA GLN A 123 -24.89 17.76 19.14
C GLN A 123 -25.46 18.12 17.76
N VAL A 124 -26.24 17.21 17.15
CA VAL A 124 -26.92 17.48 15.88
C VAL A 124 -27.92 18.64 16.03
N GLY A 125 -28.69 18.68 17.12
CA GLY A 125 -29.63 19.76 17.42
C GLY A 125 -28.93 21.09 17.67
N GLU A 126 -27.85 21.10 18.45
CA GLU A 126 -27.03 22.29 18.72
C GLU A 126 -26.44 22.84 17.42
N THR A 127 -25.84 21.98 16.59
CA THR A 127 -25.25 22.36 15.31
C THR A 127 -26.32 22.91 14.35
N ALA A 128 -27.50 22.27 14.30
CA ALA A 128 -28.61 22.75 13.48
C ALA A 128 -29.06 24.14 13.93
N LEU A 129 -29.18 24.37 15.24
CA LEU A 129 -29.57 25.67 15.81
C LEU A 129 -28.51 26.76 15.53
N GLU A 130 -27.22 26.43 15.59
CA GLU A 130 -26.15 27.36 15.18
C GLU A 130 -26.26 27.76 13.70
N ILE A 131 -26.52 26.79 12.82
CA ILE A 131 -26.73 27.03 11.38
C ILE A 131 -27.97 27.91 11.16
N GLU A 132 -29.09 27.60 11.84
CA GLU A 132 -30.33 28.38 11.74
C GLU A 132 -30.14 29.82 12.20
N LEU A 133 -29.45 30.04 13.32
CA LEU A 133 -29.13 31.37 13.82
C LEU A 133 -28.24 32.15 12.84
N ALA A 134 -27.23 31.50 12.25
CA ALA A 134 -26.36 32.13 11.26
C ALA A 134 -27.15 32.55 10.01
N ILE A 135 -28.01 31.67 9.48
CA ILE A 135 -28.87 31.98 8.34
C ILE A 135 -29.82 33.13 8.68
N PHE A 136 -30.49 33.07 9.83
CA PHE A 136 -31.42 34.10 10.26
C PHE A 136 -30.73 35.46 10.42
N GLY A 137 -29.53 35.49 11.01
CA GLY A 137 -28.73 36.69 11.14
C GLY A 137 -28.39 37.32 9.79
N LEU A 138 -27.99 36.50 8.80
CA LEU A 138 -27.73 36.98 7.44
C LEU A 138 -28.98 37.57 6.79
N LEU A 139 -30.13 36.89 6.91
CA LEU A 139 -31.41 37.37 6.35
C LEU A 139 -31.86 38.69 6.99
N VAL A 140 -31.70 38.84 8.31
CA VAL A 140 -32.03 40.08 9.03
C VAL A 140 -31.09 41.22 8.63
N GLN A 141 -29.81 40.94 8.46
CA GLN A 141 -28.84 41.91 7.98
C GLN A 141 -29.19 42.41 6.58
N GLU A 142 -29.48 41.48 5.65
CA GLU A 142 -29.92 41.80 4.30
C GLU A 142 -31.18 42.68 4.29
N LEU A 143 -32.19 42.30 5.08
CA LEU A 143 -33.42 43.08 5.21
C LEU A 143 -33.18 44.49 5.78
N SER A 144 -32.28 44.61 6.76
CA SER A 144 -31.92 45.90 7.34
C SER A 144 -31.23 46.80 6.32
N ASP A 145 -30.30 46.25 5.55
CA ASP A 145 -29.57 46.99 4.52
C ASP A 145 -30.51 47.48 3.41
N GLU A 146 -31.47 46.65 2.99
CA GLU A 146 -32.53 47.07 2.06
C GLU A 146 -33.38 48.21 2.63
N LEU A 147 -33.83 48.11 3.88
CA LEU A 147 -34.69 49.13 4.50
C LEU A 147 -33.98 50.50 4.65
N VAL A 148 -32.69 50.49 5.00
CA VAL A 148 -31.86 51.71 5.06
C VAL A 148 -31.72 52.32 3.67
N CYS A 149 -31.55 51.52 2.63
CA CYS A 149 -31.53 52.00 1.24
C CYS A 149 -32.86 52.63 0.81
N PHE A 150 -34.00 52.12 1.28
CA PHE A 150 -35.32 52.72 0.99
C PHE A 150 -35.60 54.02 1.76
N SER A 151 -34.93 54.24 2.90
CA SER A 151 -35.18 55.39 3.79
C SER A 151 -34.34 56.64 3.44
N GLY A 152 -33.44 56.54 2.46
CA GLY A 152 -32.53 57.61 2.03
C GLY A 152 -32.98 58.46 0.84
N ASN A 153 -34.26 58.36 0.42
CA ASN A 153 -34.87 59.16 -0.66
C ASN A 153 -35.90 60.16 -0.14
#